data_AF-N1QWG4-F1
#
_entry.id   AF-N1QWG4-F1
#
_cell.length_a   1.000
_cell.length_b   1.000
_cell.length_c   1.000
_cell.angle_alpha   90.00
_cell.angle_beta   90.00
_cell.angle_gamma   90.00
#
_symmetry.space_group_name_H-M   'P 1'
#
loop_
_entity.id
_entity.type
_entity.pdbx_description
1 polymer ?
#
loop_
_entity_poly.entity_id
_entity_poly.type
_entity_poly.pdbx_seq_one_letter_code
_entity_poly.pdbx_strand_id
1 'polypeptide(L)'
;MGLFLHHRISAPGSKQKSTSDDRDSALVALLQEKSWGRLGPQWIRPNPPRLHILDGELQWLNPDNNHELLWDYSMCAETSRGAAIRDLIARALKGPLVPAQQEDLVEHNPLIAVELLSKLMNSPDIAGYFDVLVHMEMSLHSMEVVNRLTTAVELPTGFVHEYISNCIQSCQNIKNNSFKLMVT
;
A
#
# COMPACT_ATOMS: atom_id res chain seq x y z
N MET A 1 35.22 -46.07 47.77
CA MET A 1 34.91 -46.51 49.15
C MET A 1 33.92 -45.51 49.71
N GLY A 2 32.71 -45.79 50.18
CA GLY A 2 31.88 -46.98 50.41
C GLY A 2 30.72 -46.43 51.28
N LEU A 3 29.48 -46.47 50.80
CA LEU A 3 28.41 -47.42 51.18
C LEU A 3 27.47 -46.89 52.28
N PHE A 4 26.19 -46.71 51.89
CA PHE A 4 24.93 -47.10 52.60
C PHE A 4 24.57 -46.40 53.94
N LEU A 5 23.30 -46.18 54.36
CA LEU A 5 22.02 -46.86 54.16
C LEU A 5 20.86 -46.02 54.77
N HIS A 6 19.64 -46.08 54.17
CA HIS A 6 18.28 -46.09 54.79
C HIS A 6 17.75 -44.85 55.59
N HIS A 7 16.46 -44.48 55.67
CA HIS A 7 15.16 -45.03 55.20
C HIS A 7 14.03 -43.99 55.42
N ARG A 8 12.98 -44.03 54.57
CA ARG A 8 11.55 -43.65 54.74
C ARG A 8 11.19 -42.20 55.16
N ILE A 9 10.13 -41.59 54.60
CA ILE A 9 8.71 -41.88 54.91
C ILE A 9 7.79 -41.55 53.71
N SER A 10 6.79 -42.40 53.52
CA SER A 10 5.63 -42.29 52.63
C SER A 10 4.47 -41.58 53.31
N ALA A 11 3.75 -40.69 52.61
CA ALA A 11 2.30 -40.47 52.81
C ALA A 11 1.67 -39.71 51.60
N PRO A 12 0.35 -39.80 51.41
CA PRO A 12 -0.29 -39.80 50.10
C PRO A 12 -0.77 -38.42 49.67
N GLY A 13 -0.41 -38.01 48.47
CA GLY A 13 -1.01 -36.87 47.78
C GLY A 13 -1.78 -37.37 46.57
N SER A 14 -3.09 -37.56 46.74
CA SER A 14 -4.06 -37.75 45.67
C SER A 14 -3.83 -36.72 44.55
N LYS A 15 -3.17 -37.11 43.47
CA LYS A 15 -3.26 -36.37 42.23
C LYS A 15 -4.67 -36.56 41.71
N GLN A 16 -5.52 -35.59 42.03
CA GLN A 16 -6.72 -35.31 41.27
C GLN A 16 -6.29 -35.34 39.79
N LYS A 17 -6.79 -36.35 39.07
CA LYS A 17 -6.62 -36.43 37.62
C LYS A 17 -7.32 -35.21 37.07
N SER A 18 -6.55 -34.15 36.87
CA SER A 18 -7.02 -32.90 36.32
C SER A 18 -7.67 -33.22 35.00
N THR A 19 -8.94 -32.86 34.89
CA THR A 19 -9.80 -32.91 33.69
C THR A 19 -9.24 -32.10 32.50
N SER A 20 -8.00 -31.63 32.61
CA SER A 20 -7.23 -30.88 31.61
C SER A 20 -6.64 -31.79 30.54
N ASP A 21 -6.13 -32.97 30.91
CA ASP A 21 -5.47 -33.87 29.94
C ASP A 21 -6.45 -34.39 28.87
N ASP A 22 -7.73 -34.51 29.22
CA ASP A 22 -8.78 -34.99 28.32
C ASP A 22 -9.18 -33.94 27.29
N ARG A 23 -9.11 -32.65 27.66
CA ARG A 23 -9.40 -31.53 26.75
C ARG A 23 -8.31 -31.35 25.73
N ASP A 24 -7.05 -31.41 26.15
CA ASP A 24 -5.92 -31.25 25.25
C ASP A 24 -5.81 -32.46 24.31
N SER A 25 -6.08 -33.66 24.81
CA SER A 25 -6.17 -34.88 23.98
C SER A 25 -7.34 -34.81 22.99
N ALA A 26 -8.51 -34.34 23.41
CA ALA A 26 -9.65 -34.12 22.51
C ALA A 26 -9.41 -33.00 21.49
N LEU A 27 -8.69 -31.94 21.88
CA LEU A 27 -8.31 -30.84 20.98
C LEU A 27 -7.28 -31.33 19.95
N VAL A 28 -6.31 -32.14 20.36
CA VAL A 28 -5.35 -32.78 19.45
C VAL A 28 -6.06 -33.75 18.50
N ALA A 29 -7.04 -34.51 18.99
CA ALA A 29 -7.87 -35.39 18.15
C ALA A 29 -8.71 -34.58 17.14
N LEU A 30 -9.33 -33.47 17.55
CA LEU A 30 -10.07 -32.57 16.65
C LEU A 30 -9.17 -31.85 15.64
N LEU A 31 -7.94 -31.50 16.02
CA LEU A 31 -6.96 -30.89 15.11
C LEU A 31 -6.43 -31.89 14.07
N GLN A 32 -6.30 -33.16 14.43
CA GLN A 32 -5.98 -34.22 13.46
C GLN A 32 -7.16 -34.55 12.55
N GLU A 33 -8.39 -34.58 13.08
CA GLU A 33 -9.58 -34.87 12.28
C GLU A 33 -9.93 -33.72 11.32
N LYS A 34 -9.67 -32.48 11.74
CA LYS A 34 -9.81 -31.27 10.93
C LYS A 34 -8.45 -30.80 10.40
N SER A 35 -7.73 -31.71 9.75
CA SER A 35 -6.81 -31.32 8.69
C SER A 35 -7.65 -30.71 7.56
N TRP A 36 -8.02 -29.43 7.70
CA TRP A 36 -8.66 -28.62 6.67
C TRP A 36 -7.68 -28.31 5.54
N GLY A 37 -6.97 -29.32 5.03
CA GLY A 37 -6.14 -29.22 3.84
C GLY A 37 -7.00 -29.08 2.58
N ARG A 38 -8.03 -28.22 2.57
CA ARG A 38 -8.77 -27.81 1.37
C ARG A 38 -9.95 -26.82 1.57
N LEU A 39 -9.96 -25.96 2.59
CA LEU A 39 -11.03 -24.93 2.64
C LEU A 39 -10.85 -23.77 1.65
N GLY A 40 -9.67 -23.60 1.06
CA GLY A 40 -9.48 -22.68 -0.05
C GLY A 40 -9.99 -23.30 -1.35
N PRO A 41 -10.58 -22.52 -2.27
CA PRO A 41 -10.82 -23.01 -3.62
C PRO A 41 -9.49 -23.56 -4.15
N GLN A 42 -9.48 -24.81 -4.57
CA GLN A 42 -8.30 -25.34 -5.22
C GLN A 42 -8.12 -24.51 -6.49
N TRP A 43 -6.95 -23.86 -6.63
CA TRP A 43 -6.55 -23.18 -7.86
C TRP A 43 -6.20 -24.22 -8.93
N ILE A 44 -7.17 -25.08 -9.26
CA ILE A 44 -7.07 -26.03 -10.34
C ILE A 44 -7.17 -25.21 -11.61
N ARG A 45 -6.14 -25.30 -12.44
CA ARG A 45 -6.11 -24.76 -13.79
C ARG A 45 -6.29 -25.95 -14.73
N PRO A 46 -7.51 -26.51 -14.87
CA PRO A 46 -7.71 -27.63 -15.77
C PRO A 46 -7.26 -27.20 -17.17
N ASN A 47 -6.58 -28.10 -17.88
CA ASN A 47 -6.15 -27.82 -19.24
C ASN A 47 -7.40 -27.45 -20.07
N PRO A 48 -7.39 -26.35 -20.85
CA PRO A 48 -8.53 -25.96 -21.65
C PRO A 48 -9.03 -27.17 -22.47
N PRO A 49 -10.35 -27.40 -22.56
CA PRO A 49 -10.88 -28.47 -23.39
C PRO A 49 -10.37 -28.28 -24.82
N ARG A 50 -9.90 -29.35 -25.44
CA ARG A 50 -9.52 -29.34 -26.86
C ARG A 50 -10.78 -29.27 -27.69
N LEU A 51 -11.16 -28.05 -28.08
CA LEU A 51 -12.26 -27.81 -29.00
C LEU A 51 -11.84 -28.23 -30.42
N HIS A 52 -12.81 -28.63 -31.22
CA HIS A 52 -12.63 -28.92 -32.65
C HIS A 52 -12.32 -27.60 -33.37
N ILE A 53 -11.38 -27.64 -34.31
CA ILE A 53 -11.07 -26.48 -35.13
C ILE A 53 -12.28 -26.17 -36.00
N LEU A 54 -12.85 -24.98 -35.86
CA LEU A 54 -13.98 -24.52 -36.69
C LEU A 54 -13.46 -23.84 -37.97
N ASP A 55 -14.19 -24.00 -39.07
CA ASP A 55 -13.93 -23.27 -40.32
C ASP A 55 -14.15 -21.76 -40.08
N GLY A 56 -13.06 -21.05 -39.80
CA GLY A 56 -13.05 -19.63 -39.41
C GLY A 56 -12.13 -19.30 -38.22
N GLU A 57 -11.75 -20.30 -37.42
CA GLU A 57 -10.83 -20.11 -36.29
C GLU A 57 -9.41 -19.72 -36.74
N LEU A 58 -8.99 -20.22 -37.91
CA LEU A 58 -7.68 -19.90 -38.50
C LEU A 58 -7.54 -18.43 -38.94
N GLN A 59 -8.65 -17.67 -39.02
CA GLN A 59 -8.61 -16.22 -39.28
C GLN A 59 -7.97 -15.45 -38.11
N TRP A 60 -7.97 -16.03 -36.90
CA TRP A 60 -7.29 -15.47 -35.72
C TRP A 60 -5.76 -15.68 -35.73
N LEU A 61 -5.25 -16.67 -36.48
CA LEU A 61 -3.82 -16.97 -36.57
C LEU A 61 -3.11 -16.17 -37.65
N ASN A 62 -3.85 -15.69 -38.64
CA ASN A 62 -3.34 -14.82 -39.69
C ASN A 62 -4.35 -13.69 -39.91
N PRO A 63 -4.45 -12.72 -38.97
CA PRO A 63 -5.27 -11.55 -39.18
C PRO A 63 -4.77 -10.85 -40.45
N ASP A 64 -5.69 -10.48 -41.33
CA ASP A 64 -5.34 -9.72 -42.52
C ASP A 64 -4.57 -8.46 -42.06
N ASN A 65 -3.31 -8.31 -42.49
CA ASN A 65 -2.40 -7.23 -42.06
C ASN A 65 -2.85 -5.81 -42.46
N ASN A 66 -4.07 -5.64 -42.97
CA ASN A 66 -4.67 -4.34 -43.23
C ASN A 66 -5.30 -3.79 -41.94
N HIS A 67 -4.48 -3.60 -40.93
CA HIS A 67 -4.87 -2.83 -39.75
C HIS A 67 -4.55 -1.36 -40.03
N GLU A 68 -5.54 -0.59 -40.47
CA GLU A 68 -5.44 0.86 -40.40
C GLU A 68 -5.43 1.24 -38.92
N LEU A 69 -4.41 1.98 -38.50
CA LEU A 69 -4.31 2.53 -37.14
C LEU A 69 -5.43 3.57 -36.97
N LEU A 70 -6.63 3.11 -36.62
CA LEU A 70 -7.77 3.94 -36.22
C LEU A 70 -7.58 4.42 -34.78
N TRP A 71 -6.40 4.98 -34.49
CA TRP A 71 -6.20 5.71 -33.27
C TRP A 71 -7.02 6.98 -33.39
N ASP A 72 -7.88 7.22 -32.42
CA ASP A 72 -8.54 8.51 -32.30
C ASP A 72 -7.49 9.54 -31.86
N TYR A 73 -6.95 10.26 -32.84
CA TYR A 73 -5.98 11.34 -32.63
C TYR A 73 -6.54 12.49 -31.77
N SER A 74 -7.85 12.51 -31.51
CA SER A 74 -8.46 13.43 -30.55
C SER A 74 -8.37 12.95 -29.10
N MET A 75 -8.02 11.67 -28.84
CA MET A 75 -7.80 11.19 -27.47
C MET A 75 -6.67 11.97 -26.80
N CYS A 76 -7.01 12.68 -25.74
CA CYS A 76 -6.09 13.53 -24.96
C CYS A 76 -5.51 14.75 -25.69
N ALA A 77 -5.92 15.06 -26.93
CA ALA A 77 -5.40 16.18 -27.70
C ALA A 77 -5.62 17.53 -26.97
N GLU A 78 -6.80 17.71 -26.38
CA GLU A 78 -7.22 19.00 -25.79
C GLU A 78 -8.07 18.82 -24.53
N THR A 79 -7.74 17.85 -23.67
CA THR A 79 -8.41 17.83 -22.35
C THR A 79 -8.02 19.09 -21.58
N SER A 80 -9.02 19.80 -21.05
CA SER A 80 -8.81 20.99 -20.20
C SER A 80 -7.81 20.68 -19.07
N ARG A 81 -7.88 19.46 -18.53
CA ARG A 81 -6.93 18.93 -17.54
C ARG A 81 -5.50 18.85 -18.07
N GLY A 82 -5.28 18.31 -19.26
CA GLY A 82 -3.95 18.24 -19.88
C GLY A 82 -3.37 19.62 -20.16
N ALA A 83 -4.19 20.58 -20.58
CA ALA A 83 -3.76 21.97 -20.77
C ALA A 83 -3.36 22.64 -19.45
N ALA A 84 -4.14 22.47 -18.38
CA ALA A 84 -3.83 23.00 -17.05
C ALA A 84 -2.50 22.46 -16.49
N ILE A 85 -2.25 21.15 -16.63
CA ILE A 85 -0.99 20.53 -16.20
C ILE A 85 0.20 21.08 -16.98
N ARG A 86 0.07 21.20 -18.32
CA ARG A 86 1.12 21.78 -19.16
C ARG A 86 1.43 23.22 -18.75
N ASP A 87 0.40 24.01 -18.40
CA ASP A 87 0.58 25.38 -17.90
C ASP A 87 1.31 25.39 -16.53
N LEU A 88 0.94 24.51 -15.60
CA LEU A 88 1.63 24.35 -14.31
C LEU A 88 3.11 24.00 -14.48
N ILE A 89 3.44 23.02 -15.33
CA ILE A 89 4.83 22.67 -15.63
C ILE A 89 5.56 23.88 -16.24
N ALA A 90 4.95 24.56 -17.21
CA ALA A 90 5.55 25.72 -17.85
C ALA A 90 5.82 26.88 -16.87
N ARG A 91 4.97 27.06 -15.85
CA ARG A 91 5.18 28.01 -14.77
C ARG A 91 6.32 27.60 -13.84
N ALA A 92 6.34 26.34 -13.42
CA ALA A 92 7.37 25.80 -12.54
C ALA A 92 8.78 25.89 -13.16
N LEU A 93 8.88 25.81 -14.49
CA LEU A 93 10.14 26.00 -15.22
C LEU A 93 10.58 27.47 -15.32
N LYS A 94 9.66 28.42 -15.18
CA LYS A 94 9.96 29.87 -15.23
C LYS A 94 10.25 30.45 -13.86
N GLY A 95 9.77 29.82 -12.79
CA GLY A 95 10.00 30.23 -11.41
C GLY A 95 9.19 29.38 -10.42
N PRO A 96 9.28 29.70 -9.12
CA PRO A 96 8.58 28.97 -8.07
C PRO A 96 7.06 28.95 -8.28
N LEU A 97 6.44 27.79 -8.08
CA LEU A 97 4.97 27.70 -8.05
C LEU A 97 4.42 28.39 -6.80
N VAL A 98 3.23 28.98 -6.95
CA VAL A 98 2.46 29.49 -5.80
C VAL A 98 1.93 28.29 -5.00
N PRO A 99 1.83 28.34 -3.66
CA PRO A 99 1.39 27.21 -2.83
C PRO A 99 0.13 26.50 -3.34
N ALA A 100 -0.93 27.26 -3.65
CA ALA A 100 -2.17 26.70 -4.19
C ALA A 100 -2.00 25.92 -5.52
N GLN A 101 -1.04 26.32 -6.36
CA GLN A 101 -0.74 25.63 -7.61
C GLN A 101 0.05 24.33 -7.37
N GLN A 102 0.91 24.33 -6.37
CA GLN A 102 1.63 23.14 -5.97
C GLN A 102 0.68 22.12 -5.32
N GLU A 103 -0.21 22.56 -4.44
CA GLU A 103 -1.24 21.71 -3.85
C GLU A 103 -2.11 21.06 -4.94
N ASP A 104 -2.60 21.86 -5.90
CA ASP A 104 -3.38 21.36 -7.03
C ASP A 104 -2.61 20.35 -7.88
N LEU A 105 -1.31 20.58 -8.11
CA LEU A 105 -0.45 19.65 -8.83
C LEU A 105 -0.28 18.32 -8.08
N VAL A 106 -0.04 18.38 -6.77
CA VAL A 106 0.13 17.20 -5.92
C VAL A 106 -1.15 16.37 -5.87
N GLU A 107 -2.31 17.01 -5.66
CA GLU A 107 -3.58 16.31 -5.53
C GLU A 107 -4.04 15.65 -6.83
N HIS A 108 -3.82 16.30 -7.97
CA HIS A 108 -4.34 15.78 -9.23
C HIS A 108 -3.31 14.98 -10.04
N ASN A 109 -2.01 15.18 -9.80
CA ASN A 109 -0.93 14.61 -10.61
C ASN A 109 0.33 14.29 -9.79
N PRO A 110 0.25 13.36 -8.81
CA PRO A 110 1.34 13.08 -7.87
C PRO A 110 2.64 12.64 -8.56
N LEU A 111 2.57 11.89 -9.66
CA LEU A 111 3.77 11.47 -10.40
C LEU A 111 4.52 12.64 -11.04
N ILE A 112 3.79 13.64 -11.55
CA ILE A 112 4.41 14.84 -12.12
C ILE A 112 5.03 15.67 -11.01
N ALA A 113 4.37 15.78 -9.85
CA ALA A 113 4.92 16.43 -8.67
C ALA A 113 6.23 15.78 -8.21
N VAL A 114 6.30 14.43 -8.17
CA VAL A 114 7.53 13.70 -7.83
C VAL A 114 8.66 14.03 -8.82
N GLU A 115 8.40 13.98 -10.13
CA GLU A 115 9.39 14.29 -11.16
C GLU A 115 9.90 15.73 -11.06
N LEU A 116 9.00 16.68 -10.79
CA LEU A 116 9.34 18.08 -10.61
C LEU A 116 10.22 18.29 -9.38
N LEU A 117 9.77 17.82 -8.21
CA LEU A 117 10.46 17.99 -6.94
C LEU A 117 11.82 17.28 -6.93
N SER A 118 11.90 16.09 -7.51
CA SER A 118 13.16 15.34 -7.65
C SER A 118 14.21 16.13 -8.45
N LYS A 119 13.78 16.85 -9.50
CA LYS A 119 14.68 17.69 -10.31
C LYS A 119 15.08 18.99 -9.61
N LEU A 120 14.24 19.50 -8.72
CA LEU A 120 14.47 20.74 -7.98
C LEU A 120 15.30 20.56 -6.70
N MET A 121 15.71 19.33 -6.35
CA MET A 121 16.44 19.05 -5.10
C MET A 121 17.68 19.92 -4.84
N ASN A 122 18.37 20.34 -5.90
CA ASN A 122 19.57 21.19 -5.81
C ASN A 122 19.27 22.68 -6.01
N SER A 123 18.00 23.06 -6.17
CA SER A 123 17.56 24.43 -6.32
C SER A 123 17.48 25.13 -4.97
N PRO A 124 17.85 26.42 -4.85
CA PRO A 124 17.64 27.18 -3.62
C PRO A 124 16.15 27.29 -3.23
N ASP A 125 15.24 27.15 -4.19
CA ASP A 125 13.81 27.30 -3.97
C ASP A 125 13.13 26.06 -3.37
N ILE A 126 13.83 24.91 -3.29
CA ILE A 126 13.24 23.62 -2.86
C ILE A 126 12.66 23.68 -1.44
N ALA A 127 13.23 24.51 -0.57
CA ALA A 127 12.75 24.68 0.80
C ALA A 127 11.30 25.19 0.84
N GLY A 128 10.93 26.10 -0.07
CA GLY A 128 9.55 26.60 -0.17
C GLY A 128 8.57 25.51 -0.62
N TYR A 129 9.01 24.64 -1.54
CA TYR A 129 8.19 23.51 -1.96
C TYR A 129 7.96 22.50 -0.83
N PHE A 130 8.98 22.24 -0.02
CA PHE A 130 8.85 21.37 1.15
C PHE A 130 7.95 21.97 2.23
N ASP A 131 8.02 23.28 2.46
CA ASP A 131 7.14 23.97 3.40
C ASP A 131 5.66 23.78 3.03
N VAL A 132 5.32 23.98 1.74
CA VAL A 132 3.96 23.73 1.23
C VAL A 132 3.57 22.26 1.39
N LEU A 133 4.46 21.33 1.06
CA LEU A 133 4.19 19.89 1.15
C LEU A 133 4.00 19.40 2.60
N VAL A 134 4.65 20.04 3.58
CA VAL A 134 4.44 19.76 5.01
C VAL A 134 3.13 20.33 5.51
N HIS A 135 2.72 21.52 5.06
CA HIS A 135 1.59 22.24 5.64
C HIS A 135 0.24 22.01 4.91
N MET A 136 0.25 21.35 3.75
CA MET A 136 -0.98 20.96 3.06
C MET A 136 -1.81 19.95 3.87
N GLU A 137 -3.12 19.88 3.61
CA GLU A 137 -3.98 18.88 4.24
C GLU A 137 -3.49 17.46 3.91
N MET A 138 -3.43 16.60 4.93
CA MET A 138 -2.95 15.22 4.77
C MET A 138 -3.83 14.44 3.79
N SER A 139 -3.25 14.05 2.66
CA SER A 139 -3.93 13.32 1.57
C SER A 139 -3.16 12.07 1.16
N LEU A 140 -3.83 11.13 0.47
CA LEU A 140 -3.14 9.97 -0.10
C LEU A 140 -2.08 10.40 -1.13
N HIS A 141 -2.36 11.44 -1.92
CA HIS A 141 -1.48 11.91 -2.98
C HIS A 141 -0.21 12.57 -2.43
N SER A 142 -0.32 13.42 -1.40
CA SER A 142 0.86 13.99 -0.72
C SER A 142 1.72 12.91 -0.07
N MET A 143 1.10 11.92 0.56
CA MET A 143 1.81 10.77 1.12
C MET A 143 2.51 9.94 0.05
N GLU A 144 1.86 9.71 -1.10
CA GLU A 144 2.47 9.03 -2.23
C GLU A 144 3.72 9.80 -2.72
N VAL A 145 3.60 11.12 -2.88
CA VAL A 145 4.72 11.98 -3.30
C VAL A 145 5.91 11.86 -2.33
N VAL A 146 5.68 12.05 -1.03
CA VAL A 146 6.75 11.98 -0.02
C VAL A 146 7.38 10.59 0.04
N ASN A 147 6.58 9.53 -0.01
CA ASN A 147 7.08 8.16 0.00
C ASN A 147 7.94 7.85 -1.24
N ARG A 148 7.49 8.27 -2.43
CA ARG A 148 8.26 8.13 -3.67
C ARG A 148 9.57 8.92 -3.62
N LEU A 149 9.53 10.16 -3.15
CA LEU A 149 10.73 10.99 -3.02
C LEU A 149 11.76 10.38 -2.07
N THR A 150 11.32 9.77 -0.96
CA THR A 150 12.21 9.08 -0.01
C THR A 150 13.03 7.96 -0.68
N THR A 151 12.50 7.36 -1.74
CA THR A 151 13.20 6.31 -2.51
C THR A 151 14.02 6.85 -3.69
N ALA A 152 13.76 8.08 -4.12
CA ALA A 152 14.34 8.66 -5.32
C ALA A 152 15.50 9.63 -5.02
N VAL A 153 15.46 10.33 -3.87
CA VAL A 153 16.38 11.41 -3.52
C VAL A 153 16.70 11.42 -2.02
N GLU A 154 17.84 11.98 -1.64
CA GLU A 154 18.18 12.20 -0.22
C GLU A 154 17.41 13.40 0.33
N LEU A 155 16.33 13.12 1.07
CA LEU A 155 15.53 14.15 1.70
C LEU A 155 16.17 14.67 2.99
N PRO A 156 16.10 15.99 3.26
CA PRO A 156 16.52 16.53 4.55
C PRO A 156 15.75 15.88 5.70
N THR A 157 16.46 15.42 6.73
CA THR A 157 15.85 14.76 7.90
C THR A 157 14.85 15.66 8.62
N GLY A 158 15.14 16.97 8.72
CA GLY A 158 14.23 17.96 9.29
C GLY A 158 12.84 17.95 8.63
N PHE A 159 12.81 17.97 7.29
CA PHE A 159 11.58 17.87 6.51
C PHE A 159 10.81 16.58 6.80
N VAL A 160 11.50 15.43 6.80
CA VAL A 160 10.87 14.12 7.03
C VAL A 160 10.25 14.06 8.44
N HIS A 161 10.97 14.53 9.45
CA HIS A 161 10.48 14.57 10.82
C HIS A 161 9.26 15.47 10.97
N GLU A 162 9.26 16.63 10.33
CA GLU A 162 8.14 17.58 10.35
C GLU A 162 6.91 17.01 9.65
N TYR A 163 7.09 16.42 8.46
CA TYR A 163 6.01 15.76 7.72
C TYR A 163 5.39 14.63 8.54
N ILE A 164 6.20 13.75 9.15
CA ILE A 164 5.70 12.67 10.01
C ILE A 164 4.97 13.22 11.23
N SER A 165 5.50 14.29 11.85
CA SER A 165 4.84 14.97 12.97
C SER A 165 3.46 15.47 12.56
N ASN A 166 3.34 16.13 11.40
CA ASN A 166 2.04 16.60 10.90
C ASN A 166 1.08 15.43 10.60
N CYS A 167 1.57 14.33 10.01
CA CYS A 167 0.78 13.11 9.82
C CYS A 167 0.18 12.61 11.15
N ILE A 168 0.99 12.56 12.21
CA ILE A 168 0.57 12.07 13.54
C ILE A 168 -0.45 13.02 14.16
N GLN A 169 -0.19 14.33 14.12
CA GLN A 169 -1.10 15.36 14.65
C GLN A 169 -2.46 15.33 13.96
N SER A 170 -2.47 15.24 12.62
CA SER A 170 -3.70 15.10 11.83
C SER A 170 -4.48 13.85 12.23
N CYS A 171 -3.81 12.70 12.40
CA CYS A 171 -4.45 11.46 12.87
C CYS A 171 -5.05 11.58 14.30
N GLN A 172 -4.41 12.33 15.20
CA GLN A 172 -4.94 12.56 16.55
C GLN A 172 -6.21 13.44 16.51
N ASN A 173 -6.24 14.44 15.64
CA ASN A 173 -7.38 15.32 15.47
C ASN A 173 -8.61 14.59 14.91
N ILE A 174 -8.43 13.61 14.02
CA ILE A 174 -9.54 12.76 13.53
C ILE A 174 -10.20 11.99 14.68
N LYS A 175 -9.41 11.44 15.61
CA LYS A 175 -9.93 10.71 16.78
C LYS A 175 -10.74 11.64 17.68
N ASN A 176 -10.25 12.84 17.95
CA ASN A 176 -10.96 13.82 18.79
C ASN A 176 -12.30 14.26 18.18
N ASN A 177 -12.39 14.38 16.85
CA ASN A 177 -13.64 14.74 16.19
C ASN A 177 -14.66 13.58 16.17
N SER A 178 -14.19 12.33 16.09
CA SER A 178 -15.06 11.15 16.21
C SER A 178 -15.69 11.00 17.60
N PHE A 179 -14.98 11.38 18.67
CA PHE A 179 -15.57 11.49 20.01
C PHE A 179 -16.58 12.64 20.12
N LYS A 180 -16.38 13.73 19.36
CA LYS A 180 -17.28 14.90 19.40
C LYS A 180 -18.62 14.62 18.69
N LEU A 181 -18.60 13.89 17.58
CA LEU A 181 -19.79 13.45 16.85
C LEU A 181 -20.61 12.39 17.61
N MET A 182 -20.02 11.66 18.54
CA MET A 182 -20.72 10.65 19.35
C MET A 182 -21.34 11.23 20.64
N VAL A 183 -21.13 12.52 20.92
CA VAL A 183 -21.61 13.23 22.13
C VAL A 183 -22.58 14.37 21.76
N THR A 184 -23.02 14.45 20.50
CA THR A 184 -24.07 15.38 20.05
C THR A 184 -25.30 14.60 19.58
#